data_AF-A0A2V8IBU6-F1
#
_entry.id   AF-A0A2V8IBU6-F1
#
_cell.length_a   1.000
_cell.length_b   1.000
_cell.length_c   1.000
_cell.angle_alpha   90.00
_cell.angle_beta   90.00
_cell.angle_gamma   90.00
#
_symmetry.space_group_name_H-M   'P 1'
#
loop_
_entity.id
_entity.type
_entity.pdbx_description
1 polymer ?
#
loop_
_entity_poly.entity_id
_entity_poly.type
_entity_poly.pdbx_seq_one_letter_code
_entity_poly.pdbx_strand_id
1 'polypeptide(L)'
;ADDSILVFRAGDQGDVAPIRAIKGPNTGIKNPPGIALDIKNGEVSVASMGTHAVLFFPVTADGDVKPSRIIRGGPSDQIALNIGNPGAVGYDTKRDQILVPN
;
A
#
# COMPACT_ATOMS: atom_id res chain seq x y z
N ALA A 1 13.38 5.62 -7.80
CA ALA A 1 12.76 5.48 -6.47
C ALA A 1 12.49 4.01 -6.27
N ASP A 2 12.83 3.46 -5.12
CA ASP A 2 12.61 2.04 -4.83
C ASP A 2 11.14 1.79 -4.50
N ASP A 3 10.57 0.71 -5.04
CA ASP A 3 9.21 0.23 -4.74
C ASP A 3 9.11 -0.16 -3.26
N SER A 4 8.75 0.81 -2.40
CA SER A 4 8.83 0.63 -0.95
C SER A 4 7.91 1.57 -0.18
N ILE A 5 7.63 1.20 1.07
CA ILE A 5 7.02 2.06 2.08
C ILE A 5 8.01 2.21 3.21
N LEU A 6 8.41 3.46 3.47
CA LEU A 6 9.32 3.80 4.55
C LEU A 6 8.54 4.33 5.74
N VAL A 7 8.87 3.83 6.92
CA VAL A 7 8.25 4.24 8.18
C VAL A 7 9.28 4.96 9.03
N PHE A 8 8.95 6.15 9.52
CA PHE A 8 9.77 6.96 10.42
C PHE A 8 8.98 7.26 11.70
N ARG A 9 9.65 7.70 12.77
CA ARG A 9 8.94 8.25 13.93
C ARG A 9 8.50 9.67 13.60
N ALA A 10 7.35 10.06 14.14
CA ALA A 10 6.80 11.41 13.94
C ALA A 10 7.72 12.54 14.46
N GLY A 11 8.62 12.23 15.40
CA GLY A 11 9.57 13.19 15.97
C GLY A 11 10.99 13.10 15.40
N ASP A 12 11.23 12.24 14.40
CA ASP A 12 12.56 12.16 13.79
C ASP A 12 12.90 13.47 13.05
N GLN A 13 14.17 13.87 13.09
CA GLN A 13 14.67 15.11 12.47
C GLN A 13 16.03 14.86 11.81
N GLY A 14 16.25 15.47 10.64
CA GLY A 14 17.51 15.35 9.91
C GLY A 14 17.65 14.05 9.12
N ASP A 15 18.88 13.57 8.99
CA ASP A 15 19.22 12.35 8.26
C ASP A 15 19.07 11.13 9.19
N VAL A 16 17.91 10.49 9.13
CA VAL A 16 17.59 9.30 9.93
C VAL A 16 17.24 8.13 9.02
N ALA A 17 17.64 6.93 9.44
CA ALA A 17 17.17 5.71 8.80
C ALA A 17 15.70 5.43 9.18
N PRO A 18 14.90 4.86 8.26
CA PRO A 18 13.54 4.44 8.58
C PRO A 18 13.55 3.35 9.66
N ILE A 19 12.57 3.36 10.55
CA ILE A 19 12.39 2.35 11.60
C ILE A 19 11.84 1.03 11.07
N ARG A 20 11.18 1.06 9.91
CA ARG A 20 10.72 -0.10 9.13
C ARG A 20 10.70 0.25 7.66
N ALA A 21 10.92 -0.74 6.82
CA ALA A 21 10.80 -0.58 5.37
C ALA A 21 10.11 -1.81 4.78
N ILE A 22 8.90 -1.61 4.24
CA ILE A 22 8.19 -2.65 3.50
C ILE A 22 8.73 -2.58 2.07
N LYS A 23 9.59 -3.54 1.71
CA LYS A 23 10.27 -3.57 0.42
C LYS A 23 10.69 -4.98 0.05
N GLY A 24 10.79 -5.25 -1.24
CA GLY A 24 11.25 -6.53 -1.76
C GLY A 24 10.24 -7.19 -2.69
N PRO A 25 10.65 -8.27 -3.36
CA PRO A 25 9.86 -8.90 -4.41
C PRO A 25 8.54 -9.52 -3.92
N ASN A 26 8.46 -9.98 -2.67
CA ASN A 26 7.25 -10.58 -2.12
C ASN A 26 6.19 -9.54 -1.77
N THR A 27 6.56 -8.26 -1.64
CA THR A 27 5.60 -7.18 -1.37
C THR A 27 4.64 -6.94 -2.53
N GLY A 28 5.08 -7.16 -3.77
CA GLY A 28 4.31 -6.84 -4.97
C GLY A 28 4.09 -5.34 -5.20
N ILE A 29 4.69 -4.46 -4.39
CA ILE A 29 4.61 -3.01 -4.55
C ILE A 29 5.26 -2.62 -5.87
N LYS A 30 4.55 -1.84 -6.69
CA LYS A 30 5.08 -1.25 -7.93
C LYS A 30 4.57 0.16 -8.11
N ASN A 31 5.49 1.12 -8.11
CA ASN A 31 5.22 2.55 -8.27
C ASN A 31 4.05 3.02 -7.36
N PRO A 32 4.23 3.01 -6.03
CA PRO A 32 3.14 3.31 -5.10
C PRO A 32 2.93 4.83 -4.95
N PRO A 33 1.80 5.40 -5.42
CA PRO A 33 1.57 6.84 -5.34
C PRO A 33 0.93 7.27 -4.01
N GLY A 34 0.45 6.34 -3.19
CA GLY A 34 -0.12 6.68 -1.90
C GLY A 34 -0.58 5.48 -1.08
N ILE A 35 -0.84 5.76 0.20
CA ILE A 35 -1.27 4.79 1.20
C ILE A 35 -2.46 5.33 2.00
N ALA A 36 -3.22 4.42 2.61
CA ALA A 36 -4.23 4.73 3.62
C ALA A 36 -4.03 3.87 4.86
N LEU A 37 -4.28 4.45 6.04
CA LEU A 37 -4.16 3.75 7.31
C LEU A 37 -5.54 3.40 7.87
N ASP A 38 -5.76 2.13 8.14
CA ASP A 38 -6.92 1.61 8.83
C ASP A 38 -6.50 1.10 10.21
N ILE A 39 -6.61 1.97 11.22
CA ILE A 39 -6.27 1.64 12.61
C ILE A 39 -7.26 0.63 13.21
N LYS A 40 -8.52 0.63 12.74
CA LYS A 40 -9.56 -0.24 13.28
C LYS A 40 -9.24 -1.71 12.96
N ASN A 41 -8.80 -1.98 11.75
CA ASN A 41 -8.43 -3.32 11.29
C ASN A 41 -6.92 -3.60 11.36
N GLY A 42 -6.10 -2.60 11.70
CA GLY A 42 -4.65 -2.76 11.81
C GLY A 42 -3.96 -2.93 10.46
N GLU A 43 -4.48 -2.30 9.41
CA GLU A 43 -3.97 -2.41 8.03
C GLU A 43 -3.45 -1.08 7.48
N VAL A 44 -2.45 -1.16 6.61
CA VAL A 44 -2.08 -0.11 5.66
C VAL A 44 -2.43 -0.59 4.25
N SER A 45 -3.25 0.20 3.56
CA SER A 45 -3.59 -0.02 2.16
C SER A 45 -2.64 0.78 1.28
N VAL A 46 -2.21 0.21 0.17
CA VAL A 46 -1.17 0.76 -0.70
C VAL A 46 -1.67 0.69 -2.13
N ALA A 47 -1.80 1.83 -2.78
CA ALA A 47 -2.00 1.84 -4.22
C ALA A 47 -0.72 1.35 -4.89
N SER A 48 -0.85 0.40 -5.81
CA SER A 48 0.26 -0.09 -6.62
C SER A 48 -0.08 0.13 -8.08
N MET A 49 0.35 1.27 -8.64
CA MET A 49 0.04 1.64 -10.01
C MET A 49 0.59 0.62 -11.01
N GLY A 50 1.82 0.16 -10.80
CA GLY A 50 2.45 -0.77 -11.74
C GLY A 50 1.75 -2.14 -11.78
N THR A 51 1.04 -2.53 -10.71
CA THR A 51 0.27 -3.78 -10.69
C THR A 51 -1.24 -3.60 -10.79
N HIS A 52 -1.74 -2.37 -10.94
CA HIS A 52 -3.18 -2.08 -11.08
C HIS A 52 -4.01 -2.65 -9.92
N ALA A 53 -3.51 -2.50 -8.69
CA ALA A 53 -4.05 -3.14 -7.50
C ALA A 53 -3.92 -2.27 -6.25
N VAL A 54 -4.72 -2.59 -5.24
CA VAL A 54 -4.50 -2.15 -3.86
C VAL A 54 -3.96 -3.33 -3.06
N LEU A 55 -2.83 -3.12 -2.42
CA LEU A 55 -2.15 -4.08 -1.56
C LEU A 55 -2.41 -3.72 -0.11
N PHE A 56 -2.71 -4.71 0.73
CA PHE A 56 -2.95 -4.51 2.16
C PHE A 56 -1.82 -5.16 2.94
N PHE A 57 -1.27 -4.45 3.91
CA PHE A 57 -0.26 -4.97 4.83
C PHE A 57 -0.68 -4.69 6.27
N PRO A 58 -0.25 -5.49 7.26
CA PRO A 58 -0.36 -5.11 8.65
C PRO A 58 0.36 -3.78 8.93
N VAL A 59 -0.15 -2.95 9.84
CA VAL A 59 0.53 -1.69 10.25
C VAL A 59 1.91 -1.92 10.89
N THR A 60 2.17 -3.15 11.31
CA THR A 60 3.44 -3.63 11.85
C THR A 60 4.37 -4.27 10.81
N ALA A 61 3.96 -4.32 9.53
CA ALA A 61 4.75 -4.92 8.46
C ALA A 61 6.16 -4.31 8.35
N ASP A 62 7.14 -5.17 8.09
CA ASP A 62 8.55 -4.83 7.91
C ASP A 62 9.25 -5.83 6.99
N GLY A 63 10.16 -5.34 6.16
CA GLY A 63 10.93 -6.15 5.22
C GLY A 63 10.13 -6.66 4.02
N ASP A 64 10.53 -7.82 3.52
CA ASP A 64 9.99 -8.46 2.31
C ASP A 64 8.81 -9.38 2.65
N VAL A 65 7.66 -8.76 2.95
CA VAL A 65 6.44 -9.47 3.37
C VAL A 65 5.40 -9.48 2.26
N LYS A 66 4.60 -10.55 2.20
CA LYS A 66 3.45 -10.63 1.30
C LYS A 66 2.30 -9.76 1.81
N PRO A 67 1.49 -9.16 0.92
CA PRO A 67 0.25 -8.51 1.32
C PRO A 67 -0.68 -9.47 2.09
N SER A 68 -1.36 -8.98 3.14
CA SER A 68 -2.43 -9.71 3.83
C SER A 68 -3.62 -9.97 2.91
N ARG A 69 -3.85 -9.04 1.97
CA ARG A 69 -4.92 -9.08 0.99
C ARG A 69 -4.58 -8.21 -0.22
N ILE A 70 -5.24 -8.48 -1.34
CA ILE A 70 -5.12 -7.70 -2.58
C ILE A 70 -6.51 -7.42 -3.13
N ILE A 71 -6.78 -6.17 -3.55
CA ILE A 71 -7.94 -5.81 -4.38
C ILE A 71 -7.44 -5.46 -5.78
N ARG A 72 -8.00 -6.08 -6.81
CA ARG A 72 -7.72 -5.80 -8.24
C ARG A 72 -8.94 -6.10 -9.11
N GLY A 73 -9.07 -5.38 -10.22
CA GLY A 73 -10.16 -5.55 -11.17
C GLY A 73 -9.90 -6.59 -12.27
N GLY A 74 -9.63 -7.86 -11.91
CA GLY A 74 -9.42 -8.97 -12.87
C GLY A 74 -8.48 -10.06 -12.33
N PRO A 75 -8.24 -11.19 -13.04
CA PRO A 75 -7.25 -12.23 -12.69
C PRO A 75 -5.80 -11.74 -12.80
N SER A 76 -4.87 -12.17 -11.93
CA SER A 76 -3.48 -11.62 -11.79
C SER A 76 -2.68 -11.44 -13.08
N ASP A 77 -2.97 -12.25 -14.08
CA ASP A 77 -2.35 -12.35 -15.40
C ASP A 77 -3.06 -11.52 -16.49
N GLN A 78 -4.12 -10.79 -16.16
CA GLN A 78 -4.88 -9.94 -17.07
C GLN A 78 -4.76 -8.45 -16.69
N ILE A 79 -4.89 -7.58 -17.69
CA ILE A 79 -5.01 -6.13 -17.49
C ILE A 79 -6.27 -5.87 -16.68
N ALA A 80 -6.13 -5.25 -15.50
CA ALA A 80 -7.28 -4.90 -14.68
C ALA A 80 -8.04 -3.75 -15.35
N LEU A 81 -9.32 -3.97 -15.65
CA LEU A 81 -10.11 -3.01 -16.44
C LEU A 81 -10.67 -1.84 -15.62
N ASN A 82 -10.58 -1.90 -14.28
CA ASN A 82 -11.27 -0.97 -13.37
C ASN A 82 -10.37 -0.19 -12.38
N ILE A 83 -9.08 -0.52 -12.26
CA ILE A 83 -8.10 0.24 -11.46
C ILE A 83 -6.91 0.49 -12.38
N GLY A 84 -6.94 1.60 -13.10
CA GLY A 84 -5.95 2.00 -14.09
C GLY A 84 -4.75 2.69 -13.45
N ASN A 85 -4.97 3.88 -12.90
CA ASN A 85 -3.93 4.68 -12.29
C ASN A 85 -4.33 5.14 -10.88
N PRO A 86 -4.37 4.21 -9.91
CA PRO A 86 -4.79 4.56 -8.57
C PRO A 86 -3.78 5.51 -7.94
N GLY A 87 -4.16 6.77 -7.74
CA GLY A 87 -3.48 7.71 -6.85
C GLY A 87 -3.59 7.33 -5.37
N ALA A 88 -3.67 8.31 -4.46
CA ALA A 88 -3.78 8.02 -3.03
C ALA A 88 -5.10 7.32 -2.69
N VAL A 89 -5.00 6.22 -1.94
CA VAL A 89 -6.15 5.48 -1.38
C VAL A 89 -6.73 6.25 -0.19
N GLY A 90 -8.04 6.18 0.02
CA GLY A 90 -8.71 6.64 1.24
C GLY A 90 -9.44 5.51 1.97
N TYR A 91 -9.58 5.61 3.30
CA TYR A 91 -10.41 4.71 4.10
C TYR A 91 -11.53 5.52 4.80
N ASP A 92 -12.80 5.22 4.49
CA ASP A 92 -13.97 5.77 5.20
C ASP A 92 -14.26 4.92 6.44
N THR A 93 -13.72 5.38 7.57
CA THR A 93 -13.87 4.75 8.90
C THR A 93 -15.33 4.60 9.35
N LYS A 94 -16.26 5.43 8.86
CA LYS A 94 -17.68 5.37 9.27
C LYS A 94 -18.45 4.31 8.52
N ARG A 95 -17.99 3.93 7.32
CA ARG A 95 -18.68 2.98 6.43
C ARG A 95 -17.88 1.72 6.14
N ASP A 96 -16.65 1.63 6.64
CA ASP A 96 -15.73 0.51 6.41
C ASP A 96 -15.44 0.32 4.90
N GLN A 97 -15.09 1.41 4.22
CA GLN A 97 -14.92 1.44 2.76
C GLN A 97 -13.52 1.91 2.36
N ILE A 98 -12.98 1.30 1.30
CA ILE A 98 -11.75 1.74 0.65
C ILE A 98 -12.11 2.50 -0.62
N LEU A 99 -11.64 3.73 -0.73
CA LEU A 99 -11.85 4.62 -1.87
C LEU A 99 -10.57 4.61 -2.71
N VAL A 100 -10.69 4.20 -3.96
CA VAL A 100 -9.58 4.07 -4.90
C VAL A 100 -9.88 4.96 -6.10
N PRO A 101 -9.10 6.03 -6.35
CA PRO A 101 -9.24 6.80 -7.59
C PRO A 101 -8.86 5.92 -8.78
N ASN A 102 -9.45 6.18 -9.94
CA ASN A 102 -9.14 5.51 -11.19
C ASN A 102 -8.83 6.55 -12.28
#